data_AF-A0A6C0DTT6-F1
#
_entry.id   AF-A0A6C0DTT6-F1
#
_cell.length_a   1.000
_cell.length_b   1.000
_cell.length_c   1.000
_cell.angle_alpha   90.00
_cell.angle_beta   90.00
_cell.angle_gamma   90.00
#
_symmetry.space_group_name_H-M   'P 1'
#
loop_
_entity.id
_entity.type
_entity.pdbx_description
1 polymer ?
#
loop_
_entity_poly.entity_id
_entity_poly.type
_entity_poly.pdbx_seq_one_letter_code
_entity_poly.pdbx_strand_id
1 'polypeptide(L)'
;MNEEFIKGIEYTPIEEPDHSYISEPINPISDATTNFVAAISFGMFLLFLQYVLNNDSVYWNYLTDKISSTLCNGLNYYFYKENSLDNLEKENEEKTMEDETFAPPKLYENKYLEEVKKLADDIVFTETELETELKQRVIIRKNMENKLKSDKTHVETQLEYFEKRLEDLEVEKAYKKEDQEEEKKEGIEQEIANIKNEQKLYKKAQELLEEKKIEEEDINKFAREFILKERLDNLKNCIVMEKTPVGNAIMFYNNSKTSFEYYSDSTLPYRYLEVIARKYILTYKCKQIFVDMEEEIKEAEKKLEEKKKKEEEEKQKEKEEKYSGKSSTTTDKPAKNVFAKFKNYNKDNSIKVAAVPLDRPSTAKQTKPQEEKVIKERANRYSFEGKLANFNFLKKIDRKVVDKRYAVSFAEFKKMKKSQ
;
A
#
# COMPACT_ATOMS: atom_id res chain seq x y z
N MET A 1 12.97 33.37 36.07
CA MET A 1 12.70 31.97 36.45
C MET A 1 13.72 31.09 35.73
N ASN A 2 14.30 30.15 36.46
CA ASN A 2 15.69 29.70 36.37
C ASN A 2 16.08 28.86 35.14
N GLU A 3 17.36 28.98 34.77
CA GLU A 3 18.15 28.19 33.81
C GLU A 3 18.41 26.72 34.25
N GLU A 4 17.50 26.10 35.03
CA GLU A 4 17.71 24.77 35.61
C GLU A 4 17.10 23.61 34.79
N PHE A 5 16.54 23.86 33.60
CA PHE A 5 15.84 22.81 32.84
C PHE A 5 16.62 22.21 31.65
N ILE A 6 17.86 22.65 31.38
CA ILE A 6 18.64 22.19 30.21
C ILE A 6 20.01 21.57 30.58
N LYS A 7 20.23 21.16 31.84
CA LYS A 7 21.39 20.34 32.22
C LYS A 7 20.95 19.05 32.88
N GLY A 8 20.71 18.02 32.07
CA GLY A 8 20.34 16.71 32.60
C GLY A 8 20.11 15.61 31.56
N ILE A 9 20.77 15.65 30.40
CA ILE A 9 20.81 14.50 29.49
C ILE A 9 22.26 14.26 29.09
N GLU A 10 23.02 13.65 30.00
CA GLU A 10 24.23 12.91 29.62
C GLU A 10 23.81 11.51 29.16
N TYR A 11 24.20 11.20 27.94
CA TYR A 11 24.06 9.89 27.32
C TYR A 11 25.15 8.98 27.87
N THR A 12 24.80 7.96 28.65
CA THR A 12 25.71 6.85 28.98
C THR A 12 25.28 5.59 28.21
N PRO A 13 26.22 4.87 27.56
CA PRO A 13 25.93 3.65 26.83
C PRO A 13 25.72 2.51 27.83
N ILE A 14 24.63 1.75 27.66
CA ILE A 14 24.34 0.59 28.51
C ILE A 14 25.08 -0.62 27.93
N GLU A 15 26.09 -1.06 28.68
CA GLU A 15 26.77 -2.35 28.54
C GLU A 15 25.82 -3.52 28.85
N GLU A 16 25.96 -4.61 28.11
CA GLU A 16 25.29 -5.90 28.33
C GLU A 16 25.72 -6.53 29.68
N PRO A 17 24.80 -7.08 30.48
CA PRO A 17 25.17 -8.01 31.53
C PRO A 17 24.87 -9.46 31.12
N ASP A 18 25.94 -10.24 30.95
CA ASP A 18 25.93 -11.69 31.04
C ASP A 18 25.46 -12.12 32.44
N HIS A 19 24.26 -12.70 32.55
CA HIS A 19 23.87 -13.49 33.72
C HIS A 19 23.16 -14.78 33.29
N SER A 20 23.90 -15.87 33.39
CA SER A 20 23.44 -17.25 33.37
C SER A 20 22.69 -17.57 34.67
N TYR A 21 21.39 -17.87 34.56
CA TYR A 21 20.66 -18.59 35.60
C TYR A 21 20.18 -19.92 35.02
N ILE A 22 20.81 -20.99 35.51
CA ILE A 22 20.37 -22.37 35.36
C ILE A 22 19.11 -22.52 36.23
N SER A 23 17.94 -22.66 35.60
CA SER A 23 16.72 -23.11 36.29
C SER A 23 16.54 -24.60 36.04
N GLU A 24 16.60 -25.39 37.12
CA GLU A 24 16.27 -26.81 37.13
C GLU A 24 14.80 -27.06 36.72
N PRO A 25 14.50 -28.16 36.02
CA PRO A 25 13.13 -28.49 35.64
C PRO A 25 12.29 -28.96 36.84
N ILE A 26 11.08 -28.41 36.93
CA ILE A 26 10.05 -28.77 37.91
C ILE A 26 9.56 -30.21 37.65
N ASN A 27 9.65 -31.07 38.66
CA ASN A 27 9.08 -32.43 38.64
C ASN A 27 7.53 -32.38 38.51
N PRO A 28 6.92 -33.17 37.61
CA PRO A 28 5.47 -33.29 37.54
C PRO A 28 4.93 -34.14 38.71
N ILE A 29 3.87 -33.62 39.34
CA ILE A 29 3.07 -34.28 40.37
C ILE A 29 2.37 -35.50 39.74
N SER A 30 2.39 -36.65 40.42
CA SER A 30 1.93 -37.94 39.89
C SER A 30 0.40 -38.10 39.84
N ASP A 31 -0.14 -38.24 38.63
CA ASP A 31 -1.52 -38.68 38.30
C ASP A 31 -1.68 -40.21 38.44
N ALA A 32 -1.40 -40.77 39.62
CA ALA A 32 -1.49 -42.22 39.82
C ALA A 32 -2.93 -42.72 40.02
N THR A 33 -3.85 -41.86 40.46
CA THR A 33 -5.23 -42.25 40.82
C THR A 33 -6.19 -42.27 39.63
N THR A 34 -6.01 -41.37 38.66
CA THR A 34 -6.83 -41.29 37.42
C THR A 34 -6.55 -42.47 36.48
N ASN A 35 -5.29 -42.88 36.34
CA ASN A 35 -4.89 -44.02 35.52
C ASN A 35 -5.42 -45.36 36.06
N PHE A 36 -5.55 -45.50 37.38
CA PHE A 36 -6.10 -46.71 38.00
C PHE A 36 -7.61 -46.87 37.76
N VAL A 37 -8.38 -45.78 37.82
CA VAL A 37 -9.82 -45.78 37.51
C VAL A 37 -10.07 -46.04 36.01
N ALA A 38 -9.23 -45.49 35.13
CA ALA A 38 -9.27 -45.77 33.70
C ALA A 38 -8.97 -47.26 33.40
N ALA A 39 -7.99 -47.85 34.09
CA ALA A 39 -7.66 -49.26 33.92
C ALA A 39 -8.77 -50.21 34.40
N ILE A 40 -9.42 -49.90 35.53
CA ILE A 40 -10.54 -50.70 36.05
C ILE A 40 -11.76 -50.59 35.12
N SER A 41 -12.10 -49.38 34.65
CA SER A 41 -13.22 -49.20 33.72
C SER A 41 -12.98 -49.89 32.38
N PHE A 42 -11.75 -49.87 31.87
CA PHE A 42 -11.37 -50.61 30.66
C PHE A 42 -11.42 -52.14 30.88
N GLY A 43 -11.00 -52.63 32.04
CA GLY A 43 -11.12 -54.05 32.40
C GLY A 43 -12.57 -54.53 32.49
N MET A 44 -13.45 -53.72 33.10
CA MET A 44 -14.89 -54.01 33.16
C MET A 44 -15.55 -53.97 31.77
N PHE A 45 -15.09 -53.07 30.89
CA PHE A 45 -15.53 -53.02 29.49
C PHE A 45 -15.10 -54.26 28.70
N LEU A 46 -13.88 -54.77 28.91
CA LEU A 46 -13.42 -56.01 28.28
C LEU A 46 -14.18 -57.24 28.78
N LEU A 47 -14.49 -57.31 30.07
CA LEU A 47 -15.32 -58.39 30.63
C LEU A 47 -16.76 -58.31 30.10
N PHE A 48 -17.31 -57.10 29.95
CA PHE A 48 -18.60 -56.88 29.31
C PHE A 48 -18.58 -57.29 27.84
N LEU A 49 -17.54 -56.92 27.09
CA LEU A 49 -17.34 -57.37 25.71
C LEU A 49 -17.25 -58.89 25.64
N GLN A 50 -16.49 -59.54 26.51
CA GLN A 50 -16.36 -60.99 26.52
C GLN A 50 -17.69 -61.69 26.89
N TYR A 51 -18.49 -61.09 27.78
CA TYR A 51 -19.84 -61.55 28.11
C TYR A 51 -20.81 -61.41 26.92
N VAL A 52 -20.78 -60.27 26.23
CA VAL A 52 -21.57 -60.00 25.01
C VAL A 52 -21.13 -60.89 23.85
N LEU A 53 -19.84 -61.22 23.76
CA LEU A 53 -19.29 -62.11 22.75
C LEU A 53 -19.64 -63.58 22.99
N ASN A 54 -19.85 -63.99 24.25
CA ASN A 54 -20.21 -65.37 24.62
C ASN A 54 -21.71 -65.65 24.60
N ASN A 55 -22.57 -64.64 24.77
CA ASN A 55 -24.02 -64.80 24.73
C ASN A 55 -24.60 -64.30 23.40
N ASP A 56 -24.99 -65.26 22.56
CA ASP A 56 -25.82 -65.17 21.36
C ASP A 56 -25.17 -64.72 20.05
N SER A 57 -25.13 -65.66 19.10
CA SER A 57 -24.70 -65.52 17.69
C SER A 57 -25.53 -64.53 16.87
N VAL A 58 -26.67 -64.07 17.40
CA VAL A 58 -27.60 -63.17 16.71
C VAL A 58 -27.03 -61.75 16.64
N TYR A 59 -26.33 -61.28 17.67
CA TYR A 59 -25.73 -59.95 17.69
C TYR A 59 -24.51 -59.84 16.78
N TRP A 60 -23.74 -60.93 16.64
CA TRP A 60 -22.60 -60.98 15.72
C TRP A 60 -23.02 -60.82 14.27
N ASN A 61 -24.09 -61.52 13.85
CA ASN A 61 -24.59 -61.43 12.48
C ASN A 61 -25.15 -60.03 12.17
N TYR A 62 -25.84 -59.39 13.12
CA TYR A 62 -26.32 -58.02 12.93
C TYR A 62 -25.17 -57.00 12.90
N LEU A 63 -24.15 -57.18 13.74
CA LEU A 63 -23.00 -56.28 13.80
C LEU A 63 -22.11 -56.41 12.55
N THR A 64 -21.86 -57.63 12.07
CA THR A 64 -21.05 -57.85 10.86
C THR A 64 -21.77 -57.35 9.62
N ASP A 65 -23.08 -57.57 9.51
CA ASP A 65 -23.85 -57.13 8.34
C ASP A 65 -23.98 -55.59 8.29
N LYS A 66 -24.10 -54.95 9.45
CA LYS A 66 -24.12 -53.48 9.55
C LYS A 66 -22.74 -52.86 9.37
N ILE A 67 -21.69 -53.43 9.94
CA ILE A 67 -20.31 -52.94 9.72
C ILE A 67 -19.88 -53.17 8.28
N SER A 68 -20.18 -54.34 7.69
CA SER A 68 -19.87 -54.67 6.30
C SER A 68 -20.61 -53.75 5.34
N SER A 69 -21.92 -53.54 5.50
CA SER A 69 -22.65 -52.61 4.62
C SER A 69 -22.16 -51.16 4.75
N THR A 70 -21.80 -50.70 5.95
CA THR A 70 -21.33 -49.33 6.15
C THR A 70 -19.89 -49.12 5.62
N LEU A 71 -19.00 -50.11 5.82
CA LEU A 71 -17.64 -50.09 5.25
C LEU A 71 -17.65 -50.29 3.74
N CYS A 72 -18.45 -51.23 3.21
CA CYS A 72 -18.59 -51.43 1.77
C CYS A 72 -19.17 -50.18 1.11
N ASN A 73 -20.20 -49.53 1.67
CA ASN A 73 -20.73 -48.29 1.12
C ASN A 73 -19.74 -47.12 1.23
N GLY A 74 -19.01 -47.02 2.34
CA GLY A 74 -17.99 -45.98 2.55
C GLY A 74 -16.78 -46.15 1.63
N LEU A 75 -16.30 -47.39 1.44
CA LEU A 75 -15.22 -47.73 0.52
C LEU A 75 -15.67 -47.65 -0.94
N ASN A 76 -16.88 -48.11 -1.29
CA ASN A 76 -17.41 -47.93 -2.65
C ASN A 76 -17.53 -46.44 -2.98
N TYR A 77 -17.98 -45.60 -2.04
CA TYR A 77 -18.04 -44.15 -2.27
C TYR A 77 -16.65 -43.53 -2.44
N TYR A 78 -15.66 -43.98 -1.66
CA TYR A 78 -14.27 -43.53 -1.81
C TYR A 78 -13.66 -43.97 -3.14
N PHE A 79 -13.78 -45.25 -3.51
CA PHE A 79 -13.25 -45.80 -4.76
C PHE A 79 -14.04 -45.35 -6.00
N TYR A 80 -15.36 -45.09 -5.91
CA TYR A 80 -16.11 -44.45 -7.00
C TYR A 80 -15.66 -43.00 -7.18
N LYS A 81 -15.37 -42.29 -6.08
CA LYS A 81 -14.94 -40.90 -6.16
C LYS A 81 -13.53 -40.78 -6.76
N GLU A 82 -12.61 -41.66 -6.37
CA GLU A 82 -11.27 -41.77 -6.96
C GLU A 82 -11.33 -42.20 -8.43
N ASN A 83 -12.08 -43.25 -8.77
CA ASN A 83 -12.26 -43.65 -10.17
C ASN A 83 -13.02 -42.61 -11.00
N SER A 84 -13.94 -41.84 -10.42
CA SER A 84 -14.61 -40.74 -11.14
C SER A 84 -13.68 -39.55 -11.37
N LEU A 85 -12.75 -39.28 -10.45
CA LEU A 85 -11.73 -38.24 -10.60
C LEU A 85 -10.68 -38.66 -11.62
N ASP A 86 -10.20 -39.91 -11.56
CA ASP A 86 -9.29 -40.48 -12.56
C ASP A 86 -9.94 -40.58 -13.94
N ASN A 87 -11.24 -40.90 -14.01
CA ASN A 87 -11.97 -40.90 -15.28
C ASN A 87 -12.34 -39.48 -15.74
N LEU A 88 -12.52 -38.50 -14.84
CA LEU A 88 -12.65 -37.08 -15.25
C LEU A 88 -11.32 -36.53 -15.75
N GLU A 89 -10.20 -36.89 -15.11
CA GLU A 89 -8.86 -36.51 -15.52
C GLU A 89 -8.51 -37.17 -16.85
N LYS A 90 -8.81 -38.47 -17.03
CA LYS A 90 -8.63 -39.17 -18.32
C LYS A 90 -9.59 -38.72 -19.40
N GLU A 91 -10.87 -38.45 -19.11
CA GLU A 91 -11.79 -37.88 -20.10
C GLU A 91 -11.42 -36.42 -20.44
N ASN A 92 -10.86 -35.65 -19.51
CA ASN A 92 -10.35 -34.31 -19.80
C ASN A 92 -9.03 -34.36 -20.58
N GLU A 93 -8.18 -35.36 -20.36
CA GLU A 93 -6.96 -35.64 -21.15
C GLU A 93 -7.30 -36.19 -22.55
N GLU A 94 -8.31 -37.05 -22.70
CA GLU A 94 -8.77 -37.56 -23.99
C GLU A 94 -9.57 -36.49 -24.77
N LYS A 95 -10.42 -35.68 -24.11
CA LYS A 95 -11.11 -34.54 -24.75
C LYS A 95 -10.16 -33.40 -25.13
N THR A 96 -9.00 -33.26 -24.48
CA THR A 96 -7.97 -32.31 -24.95
C THR A 96 -7.15 -32.83 -26.12
N MET A 97 -7.17 -34.14 -26.39
CA MET A 97 -6.43 -34.76 -27.51
C MET A 97 -7.22 -34.83 -28.82
N GLU A 98 -8.56 -34.79 -28.79
CA GLU A 98 -9.39 -34.95 -30.00
C GLU A 98 -9.89 -33.64 -30.64
N ASP A 99 -9.81 -32.49 -29.95
CA ASP A 99 -10.29 -31.19 -30.49
C ASP A 99 -9.22 -30.08 -30.58
N GLU A 100 -7.94 -30.40 -30.35
CA GLU A 100 -6.86 -29.46 -30.67
C GLU A 100 -6.49 -29.56 -32.15
N THR A 101 -7.20 -28.77 -32.98
CA THR A 101 -6.56 -28.22 -34.19
C THR A 101 -5.21 -27.67 -33.76
N PHE A 102 -4.12 -28.28 -34.24
CA PHE A 102 -2.73 -28.06 -33.84
C PHE A 102 -2.38 -26.57 -33.71
N ALA A 103 -2.70 -25.98 -32.57
CA ALA A 103 -2.40 -24.59 -32.28
C ALA A 103 -0.91 -24.58 -31.91
N PRO A 104 -0.11 -23.67 -32.46
CA PRO A 104 1.32 -23.62 -32.15
C PRO A 104 1.50 -23.50 -30.62
N PRO A 105 2.52 -24.16 -30.05
CA PRO A 105 2.73 -24.17 -28.61
C PRO A 105 2.80 -22.74 -28.07
N LYS A 106 1.82 -22.35 -27.26
CA LYS A 106 1.75 -20.99 -26.71
C LYS A 106 2.85 -20.82 -25.68
N LEU A 107 3.70 -19.81 -25.90
CA LEU A 107 4.72 -19.41 -24.95
C LEU A 107 4.05 -19.06 -23.61
N TYR A 108 4.59 -19.55 -22.49
CA TYR A 108 4.02 -19.27 -21.15
C TYR A 108 3.86 -17.76 -20.87
N GLU A 109 4.76 -16.94 -21.41
CA GLU A 109 4.75 -15.48 -21.25
C GLU A 109 3.52 -14.81 -21.89
N ASN A 110 2.88 -15.46 -22.86
CA ASN A 110 1.68 -14.96 -23.53
C ASN A 110 0.39 -15.42 -22.85
N LYS A 111 0.49 -16.26 -21.82
CA LYS A 111 -0.66 -16.73 -21.06
C LYS A 111 -1.42 -15.54 -20.46
N TYR A 112 -2.74 -15.58 -20.53
CA TYR A 112 -3.66 -14.55 -20.05
C TYR A 112 -3.60 -13.18 -20.77
N LEU A 113 -2.69 -12.97 -21.73
CA LEU A 113 -2.50 -11.66 -22.36
C LEU A 113 -3.74 -11.18 -23.12
N GLU A 114 -4.33 -12.02 -23.97
CA GLU A 114 -5.52 -11.66 -24.75
C GLU A 114 -6.76 -11.46 -23.86
N GLU A 115 -6.88 -12.27 -22.81
CA GLU A 115 -7.99 -12.17 -21.86
C GLU A 115 -7.94 -10.86 -21.07
N VAL A 116 -6.74 -10.43 -20.64
CA VAL A 116 -6.57 -9.14 -19.97
C VAL A 116 -6.90 -7.98 -20.90
N LYS A 117 -6.52 -8.07 -22.18
CA LYS A 117 -6.86 -7.05 -23.20
C LYS A 117 -8.38 -6.93 -23.42
N LYS A 118 -9.13 -8.02 -23.25
CA LYS A 118 -10.61 -8.03 -23.34
C LYS A 118 -11.30 -7.50 -22.07
N LEU A 119 -10.58 -7.37 -20.96
CA LEU A 119 -11.15 -6.91 -19.70
C LEU A 119 -11.46 -5.41 -19.79
N ALA A 120 -12.68 -5.03 -19.39
CA ALA A 120 -13.12 -3.64 -19.37
C ALA A 120 -12.29 -2.81 -18.38
N ASP A 121 -12.03 -1.56 -18.74
CA ASP A 121 -11.34 -0.59 -17.87
C ASP A 121 -12.25 -0.03 -16.77
N ASP A 122 -13.57 -0.10 -16.99
CA ASP A 122 -14.55 0.51 -16.10
C ASP A 122 -14.75 -0.30 -14.81
N ILE A 123 -14.64 0.42 -13.69
CA ILE A 123 -14.89 -0.14 -12.36
C ILE A 123 -16.39 -0.12 -12.11
N VAL A 124 -17.00 -1.30 -12.15
CA VAL A 124 -18.40 -1.47 -11.75
C VAL A 124 -18.46 -1.73 -10.24
N PHE A 125 -19.16 -0.86 -9.52
CA PHE A 125 -19.45 -1.05 -8.11
C PHE A 125 -20.55 -2.08 -7.91
N THR A 126 -20.36 -2.92 -6.90
CA THR A 126 -21.39 -3.84 -6.39
C THR A 126 -22.49 -3.06 -5.69
N GLU A 127 -23.68 -3.65 -5.56
CA GLU A 127 -24.82 -3.02 -4.86
C GLU A 127 -24.45 -2.60 -3.43
N THR A 128 -23.68 -3.45 -2.73
CA THR A 128 -23.19 -3.16 -1.37
C THR A 128 -22.20 -1.99 -1.34
N GLU A 129 -21.33 -1.86 -2.35
CA GLU A 129 -20.40 -0.73 -2.48
C GLU A 129 -21.13 0.58 -2.80
N LEU A 130 -22.22 0.50 -3.58
CA LEU A 130 -23.06 1.66 -3.88
C LEU A 130 -23.79 2.15 -2.61
N GLU A 131 -24.31 1.23 -1.79
CA GLU A 131 -24.93 1.59 -0.51
C GLU A 131 -23.94 2.24 0.46
N THR A 132 -22.71 1.72 0.54
CA THR A 132 -21.66 2.33 1.37
C THR A 132 -21.24 3.67 0.82
N GLU A 133 -21.13 3.84 -0.50
CA GLU A 133 -20.88 5.13 -1.15
C GLU A 133 -21.92 6.17 -0.71
N LEU A 134 -23.21 5.84 -0.78
CA LEU A 134 -24.30 6.73 -0.37
C LEU A 134 -24.21 7.10 1.12
N LYS A 135 -23.90 6.14 1.99
CA LYS A 135 -23.67 6.41 3.42
C LYS A 135 -22.47 7.35 3.63
N GLN A 136 -21.39 7.15 2.89
CA GLN A 136 -20.19 7.98 2.97
C GLN A 136 -20.45 9.41 2.48
N ARG A 137 -21.28 9.62 1.45
CA ARG A 137 -21.66 10.97 0.99
C ARG A 137 -22.26 11.81 2.12
N VAL A 138 -23.11 11.22 2.96
CA VAL A 138 -23.73 11.90 4.11
C VAL A 138 -22.67 12.27 5.17
N ILE A 139 -21.76 11.34 5.47
CA ILE A 139 -20.68 11.55 6.44
C ILE A 139 -19.73 12.65 5.95
N ILE A 140 -19.30 12.56 4.69
CA ILE A 140 -18.38 13.51 4.05
C ILE A 140 -19.01 14.90 4.01
N ARG A 141 -20.29 15.01 3.63
CA ARG A 141 -21.06 16.28 3.67
C ARG A 141 -21.01 16.90 5.07
N LYS A 142 -21.39 16.12 6.09
CA LYS A 142 -21.40 16.59 7.48
C LYS A 142 -20.00 17.03 7.95
N ASN A 143 -18.96 16.30 7.58
CA ASN A 143 -17.58 16.66 7.93
C ASN A 143 -17.14 17.96 7.27
N MET A 144 -17.48 18.18 5.99
CA MET A 144 -17.16 19.42 5.28
C MET A 144 -17.94 20.61 5.83
N GLU A 145 -19.21 20.44 6.16
CA GLU A 145 -20.04 21.46 6.82
C GLU A 145 -19.47 21.84 8.19
N ASN A 146 -19.11 20.83 9.01
CA ASN A 146 -18.50 21.06 10.31
C ASN A 146 -17.16 21.78 10.19
N LYS A 147 -16.32 21.40 9.21
CA LYS A 147 -15.05 22.06 8.95
C LYS A 147 -15.26 23.51 8.53
N LEU A 148 -16.17 23.77 7.58
CA LEU A 148 -16.50 25.13 7.14
C LEU A 148 -17.01 25.98 8.30
N LYS A 149 -17.88 25.42 9.16
CA LYS A 149 -18.37 26.10 10.36
C LYS A 149 -17.23 26.40 11.34
N SER A 150 -16.35 25.43 11.60
CA SER A 150 -15.18 25.61 12.46
C SER A 150 -14.26 26.71 11.94
N ASP A 151 -13.96 26.70 10.63
CA ASP A 151 -13.11 27.69 9.98
C ASP A 151 -13.73 29.09 10.09
N LYS A 152 -15.05 29.23 9.89
CA LYS A 152 -15.78 30.49 10.09
C LYS A 152 -15.68 31.00 11.53
N THR A 153 -15.99 30.15 12.51
CA THR A 153 -15.90 30.53 13.93
C THR A 153 -14.47 30.91 14.34
N HIS A 154 -13.46 30.27 13.75
CA HIS A 154 -12.06 30.60 14.00
C HIS A 154 -11.72 31.99 13.46
N VAL A 155 -12.13 32.31 12.23
CA VAL A 155 -11.91 33.64 11.65
C VAL A 155 -12.66 34.73 12.43
N GLU A 156 -13.91 34.48 12.81
CA GLU A 156 -14.72 35.41 13.61
C GLU A 156 -14.08 35.71 14.97
N THR A 157 -13.64 34.66 15.69
CA THR A 157 -12.96 34.84 17.00
C THR A 157 -11.61 35.55 16.88
N GLN A 158 -10.85 35.33 15.79
CA GLN A 158 -9.61 36.09 15.56
C GLN A 158 -9.90 37.56 15.26
N LEU A 159 -10.94 37.88 14.49
CA LEU A 159 -11.34 39.26 14.22
C LEU A 159 -11.80 39.99 15.49
N GLU A 160 -12.61 39.33 16.33
CA GLU A 160 -13.03 39.88 17.63
C GLU A 160 -11.83 40.13 18.56
N TYR A 161 -10.84 39.21 18.57
CA TYR A 161 -9.59 39.39 19.32
C TYR A 161 -8.82 40.63 18.83
N PHE A 162 -8.66 40.81 17.53
CA PHE A 162 -7.97 41.97 16.98
C PHE A 162 -8.69 43.29 17.28
N GLU A 163 -10.02 43.31 17.22
CA GLU A 163 -10.82 44.48 17.56
C GLU A 163 -10.62 44.89 19.01
N LYS A 164 -10.71 43.93 19.94
CA LYS A 164 -10.48 44.18 21.37
C LYS A 164 -9.04 44.63 21.65
N ARG A 165 -8.05 44.01 21.02
CA ARG A 165 -6.64 44.36 21.21
C ARG A 165 -6.33 45.77 20.67
N LEU A 166 -6.94 46.17 19.57
CA LEU A 166 -6.81 47.53 19.04
C LEU A 166 -7.40 48.56 20.00
N GLU A 167 -8.57 48.29 20.59
CA GLU A 167 -9.18 49.16 21.59
C GLU A 167 -8.27 49.33 22.82
N ASP A 168 -7.72 48.24 23.36
CA ASP A 168 -6.78 48.28 24.48
C ASP A 168 -5.53 49.12 24.15
N LEU A 169 -4.95 48.95 22.95
CA LEU A 169 -3.76 49.68 22.51
C LEU A 169 -4.03 51.17 22.27
N GLU A 170 -5.22 51.54 21.78
CA GLU A 170 -5.62 52.94 21.62
C GLU A 170 -5.77 53.63 22.97
N VAL A 171 -6.31 52.92 23.96
CA VAL A 171 -6.39 53.39 25.36
C VAL A 171 -5.00 53.55 25.96
N GLU A 172 -4.10 52.56 25.80
CA GLU A 172 -2.70 52.65 26.24
C GLU A 172 -1.97 53.84 25.60
N LYS A 173 -2.22 54.10 24.31
CA LYS A 173 -1.66 55.25 23.60
C LYS A 173 -2.15 56.58 24.18
N ALA A 174 -3.43 56.68 24.55
CA ALA A 174 -4.03 57.89 25.10
C ALA A 174 -3.54 58.24 26.52
N TYR A 175 -3.24 57.24 27.35
CA TYR A 175 -2.77 57.46 28.73
C TYR A 175 -1.28 57.85 28.85
N LYS A 176 -0.46 57.68 27.79
CA LYS A 176 0.95 58.10 27.79
C LYS A 176 1.08 59.62 27.59
N LYS A 177 1.21 60.36 28.70
CA LYS A 177 1.43 61.82 28.78
C LYS A 177 2.66 62.29 27.98
N GLU A 178 2.64 63.56 27.57
CA GLU A 178 3.55 64.23 26.62
C GLU A 178 5.05 64.21 26.99
N ASP A 179 5.43 63.84 28.21
CA ASP A 179 6.79 64.07 28.73
C ASP A 179 7.68 62.81 28.92
N GLN A 180 7.23 61.59 28.61
CA GLN A 180 8.10 60.39 28.67
C GLN A 180 7.93 59.42 27.48
N GLU A 181 9.04 59.25 26.76
CA GLU A 181 9.43 58.15 25.84
C GLU A 181 8.66 58.04 24.49
N GLU A 182 9.08 58.85 23.50
CA GLU A 182 8.70 58.73 22.09
C GLU A 182 8.87 57.29 21.54
N GLU A 183 9.96 56.60 21.89
CA GLU A 183 10.22 55.21 21.49
C GLU A 183 9.09 54.24 21.90
N LYS A 184 8.46 54.46 23.06
CA LYS A 184 7.36 53.60 23.55
C LYS A 184 6.01 53.95 22.92
N LYS A 185 5.86 55.13 22.33
CA LYS A 185 4.69 55.47 21.50
C LYS A 185 4.85 54.89 20.10
N GLU A 186 6.06 54.97 19.54
CA GLU A 186 6.41 54.41 18.24
C GLU A 186 6.25 52.88 18.21
N GLY A 187 6.66 52.18 19.29
CA GLY A 187 6.42 50.74 19.44
C GLY A 187 4.94 50.33 19.46
N ILE A 188 4.08 51.11 20.12
CA ILE A 188 2.61 50.88 20.10
C ILE A 188 2.05 51.12 18.70
N GLU A 189 2.51 52.16 18.00
CA GLU A 189 2.05 52.44 16.63
C GLU A 189 2.44 51.33 15.64
N GLN A 190 3.63 50.76 15.78
CA GLN A 190 4.05 49.60 15.01
C GLN A 190 3.18 48.36 15.31
N GLU A 191 2.84 48.10 16.57
CA GLU A 191 1.95 47.00 16.95
C GLU A 191 0.54 47.18 16.38
N ILE A 192 -0.03 48.40 16.47
CA ILE A 192 -1.31 48.75 15.84
C ILE A 192 -1.28 48.51 14.32
N ALA A 193 -0.19 48.91 13.65
CA ALA A 193 -0.04 48.71 12.22
C ALA A 193 0.03 47.21 11.85
N ASN A 194 0.74 46.40 12.64
CA ASN A 194 0.83 44.96 12.45
C ASN A 194 -0.54 44.29 12.62
N ILE A 195 -1.25 44.59 13.70
CA ILE A 195 -2.59 44.04 13.96
C ILE A 195 -3.58 44.45 12.85
N LYS A 196 -3.54 45.70 12.37
CA LYS A 196 -4.38 46.14 11.24
C LYS A 196 -4.09 45.35 9.95
N ASN A 197 -2.83 45.03 9.69
CA ASN A 197 -2.45 44.21 8.54
C ASN A 197 -2.96 42.76 8.67
N GLU A 198 -2.85 42.16 9.86
CA GLU A 198 -3.40 40.83 10.14
C GLU A 198 -4.93 40.82 10.05
N GLN A 199 -5.61 41.79 10.67
CA GLN A 199 -7.06 41.94 10.60
C GLN A 199 -7.54 42.05 9.15
N LYS A 200 -6.81 42.75 8.27
CA LYS A 200 -7.10 42.81 6.83
C LYS A 200 -7.01 41.45 6.16
N LEU A 201 -6.03 40.62 6.52
CA LEU A 201 -5.88 39.26 6.01
C LEU A 201 -7.07 38.38 6.43
N TYR A 202 -7.49 38.46 7.69
CA TYR A 202 -8.62 37.69 8.22
C TYR A 202 -9.97 38.15 7.66
N LYS A 203 -10.17 39.46 7.43
CA LYS A 203 -11.36 39.97 6.72
C LYS A 203 -11.47 39.40 5.30
N LYS A 204 -10.35 39.37 4.57
CA LYS A 204 -10.31 38.72 3.25
C LYS A 204 -10.59 37.21 3.34
N ALA A 205 -10.09 36.54 4.38
CA ALA A 205 -10.38 35.12 4.60
C ALA A 205 -11.88 34.87 4.90
N GLN A 206 -12.53 35.78 5.64
CA GLN A 206 -13.97 35.73 5.91
C GLN A 206 -14.78 35.81 4.61
N GLU A 207 -14.48 36.78 3.74
CA GLU A 207 -15.13 36.93 2.43
C GLU A 207 -15.03 35.64 1.60
N LEU A 208 -13.82 35.05 1.52
CA LEU A 208 -13.60 33.79 0.81
C LEU A 208 -14.41 32.61 1.39
N LEU A 209 -14.57 32.56 2.72
CA LEU A 209 -15.33 31.51 3.40
C LEU A 209 -16.85 31.69 3.26
N GLU A 210 -17.32 32.93 3.08
CA GLU A 210 -18.73 33.23 2.80
C GLU A 210 -19.12 32.82 1.38
N GLU A 211 -18.24 33.04 0.40
CA GLU A 211 -18.44 32.63 -0.99
C GLU A 211 -18.31 31.11 -1.18
N LYS A 212 -17.56 30.42 -0.32
CA LYS A 212 -17.30 28.98 -0.42
C LYS A 212 -18.57 28.16 -0.22
N LYS A 213 -19.04 27.53 -1.30
CA LYS A 213 -20.13 26.55 -1.30
C LYS A 213 -19.57 25.14 -1.35
N ILE A 214 -20.25 24.20 -0.69
CA ILE A 214 -19.91 22.78 -0.78
C ILE A 214 -20.60 22.25 -2.04
N GLU A 215 -19.81 21.91 -3.04
CA GLU A 215 -20.32 21.38 -4.31
C GLU A 215 -20.62 19.89 -4.17
N GLU A 216 -21.77 19.45 -4.70
CA GLU A 216 -22.17 18.03 -4.64
C GLU A 216 -21.21 17.12 -5.44
N GLU A 217 -20.58 17.66 -6.48
CA GLU A 217 -19.59 16.97 -7.30
C GLU A 217 -18.36 16.55 -6.49
N ASP A 218 -17.87 17.43 -5.62
CA ASP A 218 -16.77 17.13 -4.71
C ASP A 218 -17.15 16.03 -3.72
N ILE A 219 -18.37 16.08 -3.15
CA ILE A 219 -18.86 15.03 -2.23
C ILE A 219 -18.88 13.68 -2.93
N ASN A 220 -19.43 13.63 -4.13
CA ASN A 220 -19.55 12.41 -4.92
C ASN A 220 -18.16 11.88 -5.29
N LYS A 221 -17.22 12.76 -5.65
CA LYS A 221 -15.84 12.39 -5.95
C LYS A 221 -15.14 11.79 -4.74
N PHE A 222 -15.17 12.45 -3.58
CA PHE A 222 -14.55 11.93 -2.36
C PHE A 222 -15.18 10.63 -1.88
N ALA A 223 -16.50 10.47 -2.01
CA ALA A 223 -17.17 9.23 -1.65
C ALA A 223 -16.73 8.07 -2.56
N ARG A 224 -16.64 8.30 -3.88
CA ARG A 224 -16.14 7.31 -4.83
C ARG A 224 -14.69 6.94 -4.56
N GLU A 225 -13.82 7.92 -4.33
CA GLU A 225 -12.42 7.70 -4.00
C GLU A 225 -12.25 6.88 -2.72
N PHE A 226 -13.09 7.11 -1.71
CA PHE A 226 -13.09 6.32 -0.47
C PHE A 226 -13.39 4.84 -0.75
N ILE A 227 -14.44 4.54 -1.51
CA ILE A 227 -14.81 3.16 -1.86
C ILE A 227 -13.72 2.49 -2.70
N LEU A 228 -13.16 3.21 -3.67
CA LEU A 228 -12.04 2.71 -4.48
C LEU A 228 -10.83 2.35 -3.62
N LYS A 229 -10.49 3.20 -2.66
CA LYS A 229 -9.39 2.97 -1.74
C LYS A 229 -9.65 1.75 -0.85
N GLU A 230 -10.85 1.61 -0.30
CA GLU A 230 -11.23 0.45 0.50
C GLU A 230 -11.16 -0.85 -0.32
N ARG A 231 -11.67 -0.83 -1.55
CA ARG A 231 -11.58 -1.97 -2.47
C ARG A 231 -10.12 -2.34 -2.76
N LEU A 232 -9.28 -1.35 -3.03
CA LEU A 232 -7.83 -1.55 -3.24
C LEU A 232 -7.14 -2.12 -2.01
N ASP A 233 -7.47 -1.65 -0.81
CA ASP A 233 -6.89 -2.17 0.44
C ASP A 233 -7.32 -3.63 0.70
N ASN A 234 -8.55 -3.99 0.28
CA ASN A 234 -9.06 -5.35 0.37
C ASN A 234 -8.38 -6.34 -0.59
N LEU A 235 -7.74 -5.87 -1.66
CA LEU A 235 -6.97 -6.71 -2.60
C LEU A 235 -5.81 -7.45 -1.92
N LYS A 236 -5.28 -6.93 -0.81
CA LYS A 236 -4.25 -7.62 -0.04
C LYS A 236 -4.68 -9.01 0.47
N ASN A 237 -6.00 -9.21 0.63
CA ASN A 237 -6.58 -10.47 1.07
C ASN A 237 -6.87 -11.44 -0.08
N CYS A 238 -6.83 -10.93 -1.31
CA CYS A 238 -7.03 -11.68 -2.53
C CYS A 238 -5.67 -12.25 -2.93
N ILE A 239 -5.55 -13.57 -3.04
CA ILE A 239 -4.29 -14.27 -3.27
C ILE A 239 -4.44 -15.15 -4.51
N VAL A 240 -3.42 -15.20 -5.36
CA VAL A 240 -3.35 -16.15 -6.48
C VAL A 240 -2.14 -17.04 -6.32
N MET A 241 -2.31 -18.33 -6.64
CA MET A 241 -1.24 -19.29 -6.77
C MET A 241 -1.14 -19.73 -8.24
N GLU A 242 0.08 -19.78 -8.79
CA GLU A 242 0.34 -20.22 -10.15
C GLU A 242 1.61 -21.09 -10.20
N LYS A 243 1.54 -22.16 -10.99
CA LYS A 243 2.71 -23.00 -11.30
C LYS A 243 3.42 -22.42 -12.51
N THR A 244 4.60 -21.83 -12.29
CA THR A 244 5.47 -21.36 -13.37
C THR A 244 6.40 -22.48 -13.84
N PRO A 245 7.04 -22.35 -15.02
CA PRO A 245 8.06 -23.31 -15.46
C PRO A 245 9.26 -23.47 -14.52
N VAL A 246 9.52 -22.48 -13.65
CA VAL A 246 10.65 -22.47 -12.71
C VAL A 246 10.24 -22.93 -11.32
N GLY A 247 8.97 -22.75 -10.93
CA GLY A 247 8.47 -23.10 -9.61
C GLY A 247 7.09 -22.53 -9.32
N ASN A 248 6.51 -22.91 -8.19
CA ASN A 248 5.24 -22.37 -7.73
C ASN A 248 5.45 -20.97 -7.13
N ALA A 249 4.50 -20.07 -7.40
CA ALA A 249 4.47 -18.77 -6.76
C ALA A 249 3.09 -18.45 -6.21
N ILE A 250 3.08 -17.75 -5.08
CA ILE A 250 1.91 -17.12 -4.49
C ILE A 250 2.09 -15.62 -4.65
N MET A 251 1.08 -14.91 -5.15
CA MET A 251 1.13 -13.46 -5.37
C MET A 251 -0.16 -12.79 -4.89
N PHE A 252 -0.02 -11.60 -4.31
CA PHE A 252 -1.13 -10.71 -3.95
C PHE A 252 -0.71 -9.25 -4.11
N TYR A 253 -1.69 -8.34 -4.16
CA TYR A 253 -1.42 -6.91 -4.33
C TYR A 253 -1.47 -6.17 -3.00
N ASN A 254 -0.44 -5.36 -2.72
CA ASN A 254 -0.42 -4.49 -1.55
C ASN A 254 -0.52 -3.03 -1.97
N ASN A 255 -1.67 -2.41 -1.71
CA ASN A 255 -1.94 -1.01 -2.04
C ASN A 255 -1.00 -0.03 -1.30
N SER A 256 -0.62 -0.33 -0.05
CA SER A 256 0.27 0.55 0.73
C SER A 256 1.67 0.69 0.13
N LYS A 257 2.18 -0.37 -0.52
CA LYS A 257 3.48 -0.36 -1.23
C LYS A 257 3.30 -0.18 -2.75
N THR A 258 2.06 -0.08 -3.22
CA THR A 258 1.67 -0.10 -4.65
C THR A 258 2.44 -1.17 -5.43
N SER A 259 2.52 -2.39 -4.90
CA SER A 259 3.33 -3.47 -5.47
C SER A 259 2.70 -4.84 -5.33
N PHE A 260 2.95 -5.70 -6.31
CA PHE A 260 2.65 -7.12 -6.25
C PHE A 260 3.69 -7.82 -5.37
N GLU A 261 3.26 -8.25 -4.21
CA GLU A 261 4.05 -9.03 -3.27
C GLU A 261 3.92 -10.51 -3.61
N TYR A 262 5.05 -11.22 -3.67
CA TYR A 262 5.06 -12.63 -4.02
C TYR A 262 6.00 -13.46 -3.15
N TYR A 263 5.62 -14.72 -3.00
CA TYR A 263 6.36 -15.77 -2.31
C TYR A 263 6.68 -16.88 -3.31
N SER A 264 7.92 -17.35 -3.31
CA SER A 264 8.41 -18.40 -4.20
C SER A 264 9.66 -19.03 -3.61
N ASP A 265 9.85 -20.32 -3.80
CA ASP A 265 11.09 -21.00 -3.37
C ASP A 265 12.23 -20.79 -4.38
N SER A 266 11.89 -20.50 -5.64
CA SER A 266 12.83 -20.26 -6.73
C SER A 266 12.81 -18.78 -7.15
N THR A 267 13.93 -18.31 -7.70
CA THR A 267 14.04 -16.94 -8.22
C THR A 267 13.27 -16.80 -9.53
N LEU A 268 12.18 -16.04 -9.51
CA LEU A 268 11.31 -15.84 -10.67
C LEU A 268 11.72 -14.60 -11.48
N PRO A 269 11.99 -14.73 -12.79
CA PRO A 269 12.21 -13.57 -13.65
C PRO A 269 10.90 -12.78 -13.87
N TYR A 270 11.03 -11.48 -14.14
CA TYR A 270 9.88 -10.58 -14.33
C TYR A 270 8.91 -11.06 -15.41
N ARG A 271 9.40 -11.68 -16.48
CA ARG A 271 8.56 -12.26 -17.55
C ARG A 271 7.52 -13.26 -17.03
N TYR A 272 7.82 -13.97 -15.94
CA TYR A 272 6.87 -14.90 -15.32
C TYR A 272 6.01 -14.20 -14.26
N LEU A 273 6.56 -13.23 -13.53
CA LEU A 273 5.80 -12.43 -12.57
C LEU A 273 4.68 -11.64 -13.25
N GLU A 274 4.94 -11.12 -14.45
CA GLU A 274 3.93 -10.47 -15.31
C GLU A 274 2.74 -11.41 -15.61
N VAL A 275 3.00 -12.69 -15.92
CA VAL A 275 1.95 -13.67 -16.18
C VAL A 275 1.10 -13.93 -14.93
N ILE A 276 1.72 -14.01 -13.76
CA ILE A 276 1.01 -14.23 -12.49
C ILE A 276 0.20 -12.98 -12.14
N ALA A 277 0.72 -11.78 -12.38
CA ALA A 277 -0.02 -10.53 -12.21
C ALA A 277 -1.25 -10.49 -13.14
N ARG A 278 -1.10 -10.85 -14.42
CA ARG A 278 -2.24 -11.00 -15.35
C ARG A 278 -3.30 -11.96 -14.83
N LYS A 279 -2.89 -13.13 -14.33
CA LYS A 279 -3.81 -14.08 -13.68
C LYS A 279 -4.53 -13.44 -12.48
N TYR A 280 -3.81 -12.71 -11.65
CA TYR A 280 -4.37 -11.99 -10.51
C TYR A 280 -5.49 -11.03 -10.92
N ILE A 281 -5.22 -10.21 -11.93
CA ILE A 281 -6.17 -9.21 -12.43
C ILE A 281 -7.39 -9.86 -13.06
N LEU A 282 -7.22 -10.95 -13.80
CA LEU A 282 -8.35 -11.70 -14.36
C LEU A 282 -9.22 -12.32 -13.28
N THR A 283 -8.58 -12.86 -12.23
CA THR A 283 -9.28 -13.52 -11.12
C THR A 283 -10.11 -12.51 -10.33
N TYR A 284 -9.55 -11.33 -10.07
CA TYR A 284 -10.16 -10.31 -9.20
C TYR A 284 -10.76 -9.11 -9.94
N LYS A 285 -10.73 -9.13 -11.27
CA LYS A 285 -11.24 -8.08 -12.17
C LYS A 285 -10.77 -6.68 -11.79
N CYS A 286 -9.46 -6.52 -11.57
CA CYS A 286 -8.84 -5.29 -11.09
C CYS A 286 -7.80 -4.74 -12.07
N LYS A 287 -8.23 -4.36 -13.29
CA LYS A 287 -7.30 -3.89 -14.34
C LYS A 287 -6.53 -2.63 -13.94
N GLN A 288 -7.14 -1.77 -13.13
CA GLN A 288 -6.59 -0.48 -12.67
C GLN A 288 -5.21 -0.55 -11.98
N ILE A 289 -4.86 -1.70 -11.36
CA ILE A 289 -3.60 -1.84 -10.63
C ILE A 289 -2.43 -2.30 -11.51
N PHE A 290 -2.71 -2.66 -12.76
CA PHE A 290 -1.74 -3.25 -13.67
C PHE A 290 -1.45 -2.31 -14.82
N VAL A 291 -0.16 -2.14 -15.06
CA VAL A 291 0.37 -1.33 -16.15
C VAL A 291 0.76 -2.29 -17.27
N ASP A 292 0.08 -2.22 -18.41
CA ASP A 292 0.55 -2.91 -19.61
C ASP A 292 1.75 -2.15 -20.18
N MET A 293 2.91 -2.79 -20.14
CA MET A 293 4.16 -2.22 -20.60
C MET A 293 4.14 -1.93 -22.10
N GLU A 294 3.39 -2.68 -22.91
CA GLU A 294 3.28 -2.44 -24.36
C GLU A 294 2.52 -1.14 -24.64
N GLU A 295 1.45 -0.88 -23.89
CA GLU A 295 0.61 0.30 -24.03
C GLU A 295 1.36 1.55 -23.52
N GLU A 296 2.02 1.44 -22.37
CA GLU A 296 2.83 2.52 -21.78
C GLU A 296 3.96 2.97 -22.73
N ILE A 297 4.61 2.04 -23.43
CA ILE A 297 5.65 2.37 -24.42
C ILE A 297 5.05 3.14 -25.59
N LYS A 298 3.92 2.69 -26.15
CA LYS A 298 3.24 3.37 -27.26
C LYS A 298 2.80 4.78 -26.87
N GLU A 299 2.29 4.95 -25.66
CA GLU A 299 1.91 6.27 -25.15
C GLU A 299 3.12 7.19 -24.96
N ALA A 300 4.23 6.67 -24.43
CA ALA A 300 5.46 7.43 -24.26
C ALA A 300 6.06 7.84 -25.61
N GLU A 301 6.04 6.96 -26.61
CA GLU A 301 6.46 7.26 -27.99
C GLU A 301 5.59 8.36 -28.61
N LYS A 302 4.26 8.26 -28.48
CA LYS A 302 3.33 9.29 -28.96
C LYS A 302 3.58 10.65 -28.29
N LYS A 303 3.74 10.67 -26.97
CA LYS A 303 4.08 11.89 -26.21
C LYS A 303 5.40 12.51 -26.67
N LEU A 304 6.41 11.67 -26.99
CA LEU A 304 7.71 12.13 -27.48
C LEU A 304 7.57 12.73 -28.89
N GLU A 305 6.81 12.10 -29.78
CA GLU A 305 6.54 12.64 -31.12
C GLU A 305 5.80 13.98 -31.07
N GLU A 306 4.79 14.11 -30.19
CA GLU A 306 4.07 15.36 -30.00
C GLU A 306 4.98 16.47 -29.46
N LYS A 307 5.89 16.16 -28.52
CA LYS A 307 6.89 17.12 -28.04
C LYS A 307 7.83 17.54 -29.16
N LYS A 308 8.33 16.61 -29.96
CA LYS A 308 9.21 16.91 -31.11
C LYS A 308 8.52 17.82 -32.12
N LYS A 309 7.26 17.58 -32.45
CA LYS A 309 6.48 18.45 -33.35
C LYS A 309 6.30 19.86 -32.78
N LYS A 310 5.96 19.99 -31.49
CA LYS A 310 5.83 21.29 -30.84
C LYS A 310 7.16 22.07 -30.80
N GLU A 311 8.25 21.39 -30.48
CA GLU A 311 9.58 22.02 -30.48
C GLU A 311 10.03 22.43 -31.89
N GLU A 312 9.70 21.65 -32.93
CA GLU A 312 9.98 22.00 -34.31
C GLU A 312 9.15 23.22 -34.76
N GLU A 313 7.88 23.30 -34.38
CA GLU A 313 7.01 24.45 -34.64
C GLU A 313 7.49 25.72 -33.90
N GLU A 314 7.93 25.60 -32.64
CA GLU A 314 8.51 26.72 -31.89
C GLU A 314 9.85 27.19 -32.50
N LYS A 315 10.72 26.25 -32.91
CA LYS A 315 11.97 26.57 -33.61
C LYS A 315 11.74 27.19 -34.98
N GLN A 316 10.62 26.88 -35.66
CA GLN A 316 10.24 27.53 -36.91
C GLN A 316 9.72 28.96 -36.67
N LYS A 317 8.86 29.16 -35.65
CA LYS A 317 8.38 30.50 -35.26
C LYS A 317 9.51 31.44 -34.80
N GLU A 318 10.46 30.94 -34.01
CA GLU A 318 11.64 31.72 -33.61
C GLU A 318 12.57 32.08 -34.80
N LYS A 319 12.61 31.23 -35.83
CA LYS A 319 13.37 31.52 -37.05
C LYS A 319 12.67 32.55 -37.91
N GLU A 320 11.34 32.51 -38.00
CA GLU A 320 10.55 33.50 -38.73
C GLU A 320 10.60 34.89 -38.07
N GLU A 321 10.55 34.99 -36.74
CA GLU A 321 10.70 36.26 -36.00
C GLU A 321 12.09 36.90 -36.17
N LYS A 322 13.14 36.09 -36.36
CA LYS A 322 14.50 36.59 -36.64
C LYS A 322 14.67 37.14 -38.07
N TYR A 323 13.82 36.75 -39.02
CA TYR A 323 13.89 37.23 -40.40
C TYR A 323 13.01 38.46 -40.68
N SER A 324 12.06 38.82 -39.80
CA SER A 324 11.25 40.05 -39.92
C SER A 324 11.78 41.26 -39.12
N GLY A 325 12.90 41.11 -38.40
CA GLY A 325 13.54 42.16 -37.61
C GLY A 325 14.52 43.02 -38.41
N LYS A 326 13.99 44.07 -39.05
CA LYS A 326 14.63 45.30 -39.55
C LYS A 326 16.11 45.50 -39.15
N SER A 327 17.00 45.45 -40.13
CA SER A 327 18.40 45.88 -40.01
C SER A 327 18.48 47.37 -39.68
N SER A 328 18.84 47.71 -38.44
CA SER A 328 19.41 49.01 -38.12
C SER A 328 20.72 48.81 -37.37
N THR A 329 21.78 49.16 -38.08
CA THR A 329 23.16 49.30 -37.64
C THR A 329 23.25 50.20 -36.41
N THR A 330 23.74 49.68 -35.28
CA THR A 330 24.56 50.43 -34.33
C THR A 330 25.33 49.45 -33.46
N THR A 331 26.65 49.56 -33.54
CA THR A 331 27.63 49.05 -32.60
C THR A 331 27.30 49.54 -31.18
N ASP A 332 27.08 48.65 -30.21
CA ASP A 332 27.46 48.92 -28.83
C ASP A 332 27.50 47.66 -27.94
N LYS A 333 28.34 47.78 -26.90
CA LYS A 333 28.97 46.78 -26.02
C LYS A 333 28.05 45.69 -25.43
N PRO A 334 28.59 44.48 -25.11
CA PRO A 334 27.82 43.45 -24.44
C PRO A 334 27.48 43.85 -23.00
N ALA A 335 26.19 44.03 -22.71
CA ALA A 335 25.69 44.14 -21.34
C ALA A 335 26.00 42.84 -20.57
N LYS A 336 26.50 42.98 -19.34
CA LYS A 336 26.82 41.86 -18.45
C LYS A 336 25.54 41.11 -18.11
N ASN A 337 25.43 39.88 -18.61
CA ASN A 337 24.40 38.94 -18.18
C ASN A 337 24.60 38.62 -16.69
N VAL A 338 23.63 39.01 -15.87
CA VAL A 338 23.54 38.76 -14.41
C VAL A 338 23.15 37.30 -14.11
N PHE A 339 22.82 36.52 -15.13
CA PHE A 339 22.54 35.09 -14.99
C PHE A 339 23.84 34.29 -14.88
N ALA A 340 23.95 33.51 -13.80
CA ALA A 340 25.05 32.59 -13.59
C ALA A 340 25.09 31.55 -14.73
N LYS A 341 26.18 31.54 -15.51
CA LYS A 341 26.50 30.41 -16.39
C LYS A 341 26.82 29.21 -15.50
N PHE A 342 25.98 28.18 -15.51
CA PHE A 342 26.31 26.91 -14.90
C PHE A 342 27.57 26.34 -15.56
N LYS A 343 28.55 25.99 -14.73
CA LYS A 343 29.79 25.39 -15.20
C LYS A 343 29.50 24.00 -15.75
N ASN A 344 29.94 23.77 -16.98
CA ASN A 344 29.81 22.49 -17.67
C ASN A 344 30.97 21.60 -17.21
N TYR A 345 30.71 20.68 -16.27
CA TYR A 345 31.69 19.67 -15.86
C TYR A 345 31.32 18.33 -16.52
N ASN A 346 32.33 17.60 -17.00
CA ASN A 346 32.29 16.29 -17.68
C ASN A 346 31.92 16.26 -19.17
N LYS A 347 32.79 16.80 -20.04
CA LYS A 347 32.93 16.31 -21.44
C LYS A 347 34.24 15.59 -21.74
N ASP A 348 35.16 15.48 -20.78
CA ASP A 348 36.43 14.82 -20.99
C ASP A 348 36.50 13.51 -20.20
N ASN A 349 36.11 12.41 -20.83
CA ASN A 349 36.41 11.05 -20.37
C ASN A 349 37.91 10.71 -20.58
N SER A 350 38.81 11.60 -20.18
CA SER A 350 40.24 11.29 -20.08
C SER A 350 40.66 11.36 -18.62
N ILE A 351 40.29 10.33 -17.88
CA ILE A 351 40.91 10.04 -16.59
C ILE A 351 42.39 9.71 -16.89
N LYS A 352 43.27 10.70 -16.71
CA LYS A 352 44.70 10.45 -16.52
C LYS A 352 44.90 10.00 -15.08
N VAL A 353 44.62 8.73 -14.81
CA VAL A 353 45.12 8.07 -13.60
C VAL A 353 46.56 7.68 -13.88
N ALA A 354 47.47 8.35 -13.18
CA ALA A 354 48.84 7.89 -13.01
C ALA A 354 48.82 6.52 -12.31
N ALA A 355 49.72 5.65 -12.75
CA ALA A 355 50.04 4.32 -12.21
C ALA A 355 49.03 3.19 -12.58
N VAL A 356 49.31 2.49 -13.69
CA VAL A 356 49.67 1.06 -13.80
C VAL A 356 49.64 0.69 -15.30
N PRO A 357 50.69 0.09 -15.89
CA PRO A 357 50.67 -0.33 -17.29
C PRO A 357 50.01 -1.70 -17.43
N LEU A 358 48.96 -1.80 -18.24
CA LEU A 358 48.43 -3.09 -18.71
C LEU A 358 48.19 -3.01 -20.22
N ASP A 359 49.06 -3.71 -20.95
CA ASP A 359 48.95 -3.99 -22.37
C ASP A 359 47.66 -4.76 -22.68
N ARG A 360 46.69 -4.10 -23.32
CA ARG A 360 45.62 -4.79 -24.05
C ARG A 360 45.07 -3.87 -25.15
N PRO A 361 45.17 -4.25 -26.44
CA PRO A 361 44.55 -3.46 -27.49
C PRO A 361 43.03 -3.68 -27.47
N SER A 362 42.30 -2.72 -26.92
CA SER A 362 40.84 -2.65 -27.06
C SER A 362 40.50 -1.97 -28.38
N THR A 363 39.87 -2.72 -29.29
CA THR A 363 39.30 -2.20 -30.53
C THR A 363 38.17 -1.23 -30.20
N ALA A 364 38.38 0.05 -30.50
CA ALA A 364 37.38 1.09 -30.40
C ALA A 364 36.22 0.82 -31.38
N LYS A 365 35.17 0.15 -30.91
CA LYS A 365 33.86 0.20 -31.56
C LYS A 365 33.27 1.58 -31.30
N GLN A 366 33.19 2.35 -32.38
CA GLN A 366 32.50 3.63 -32.46
C GLN A 366 31.07 3.49 -31.91
N THR A 367 30.80 4.13 -30.79
CA THR A 367 29.45 4.25 -30.24
C THR A 367 28.68 5.22 -31.13
N LYS A 368 27.67 4.71 -31.85
CA LYS A 368 26.69 5.52 -32.57
C LYS A 368 26.04 6.54 -31.61
N PRO A 369 25.61 7.72 -32.10
CA PRO A 369 24.90 8.69 -31.27
C PRO A 369 23.72 8.02 -30.58
N GLN A 370 23.63 8.16 -29.26
CA GLN A 370 22.58 7.53 -28.46
C GLN A 370 21.22 8.05 -28.93
N GLU A 371 20.42 7.16 -29.52
CA GLU A 371 19.00 7.36 -29.73
C GLU A 371 18.38 7.79 -28.40
N GLU A 372 17.54 8.82 -28.45
CA GLU A 372 16.81 9.36 -27.32
C GLU A 372 15.96 8.23 -26.71
N LYS A 373 16.40 7.70 -25.57
CA LYS A 373 15.75 6.55 -24.94
C LYS A 373 14.38 6.96 -24.45
N VAL A 374 13.34 6.28 -24.94
CA VAL A 374 11.97 6.39 -24.43
C VAL A 374 11.98 6.03 -22.94
N ILE A 375 11.68 7.01 -22.09
CA ILE A 375 11.59 6.83 -20.64
C ILE A 375 10.16 6.40 -20.32
N LYS A 376 10.02 5.29 -19.59
CA LYS A 376 8.72 4.79 -19.12
C LYS A 376 8.33 5.55 -17.84
N GLU A 377 7.11 6.07 -17.78
CA GLU A 377 6.63 6.84 -16.62
C GLU A 377 6.11 5.91 -15.51
N ARG A 378 5.44 4.82 -15.89
CA ARG A 378 4.88 3.82 -14.96
C ARG A 378 5.35 2.40 -15.29
N ALA A 379 5.43 1.54 -14.27
CA ALA A 379 5.73 0.13 -14.40
C ALA A 379 5.21 -0.67 -13.21
N ASN A 380 4.91 -1.96 -13.43
CA ASN A 380 4.54 -2.87 -12.35
C ASN A 380 5.72 -3.09 -11.40
N ARG A 381 5.46 -2.92 -10.10
CA ARG A 381 6.45 -3.18 -9.05
C ARG A 381 6.20 -4.55 -8.42
N TYR A 382 7.24 -5.37 -8.38
CA TYR A 382 7.21 -6.69 -7.75
C TYR A 382 8.10 -6.71 -6.51
N SER A 383 7.66 -7.34 -5.44
CA SER A 383 8.41 -7.47 -4.18
C SER A 383 8.42 -8.91 -3.72
N PHE A 384 9.61 -9.44 -3.50
CA PHE A 384 9.80 -10.79 -2.96
C PHE A 384 9.73 -10.73 -1.44
N GLU A 385 8.73 -11.40 -0.86
CA GLU A 385 8.48 -11.39 0.59
C GLU A 385 8.96 -12.68 1.29
N GLY A 386 9.38 -13.70 0.53
CA GLY A 386 10.05 -14.89 1.05
C GLY A 386 9.69 -16.20 0.35
N LYS A 387 10.11 -17.31 0.97
CA LYS A 387 9.79 -18.68 0.53
C LYS A 387 8.32 -19.00 0.75
N LEU A 388 7.79 -19.99 0.03
CA LEU A 388 6.38 -20.39 0.15
C LEU A 388 6.02 -20.83 1.57
N ALA A 389 6.95 -21.50 2.26
CA ALA A 389 6.78 -21.92 3.65
C ALA A 389 6.56 -20.77 4.64
N ASN A 390 6.99 -19.55 4.31
CA ASN A 390 6.80 -18.37 5.18
C ASN A 390 5.43 -17.71 4.97
N PHE A 391 4.67 -18.12 3.96
CA PHE A 391 3.38 -17.53 3.66
C PHE A 391 2.32 -18.02 4.65
N ASN A 392 1.62 -17.07 5.26
CA ASN A 392 0.53 -17.39 6.17
C ASN A 392 -0.82 -17.17 5.47
N PHE A 393 -1.49 -18.27 5.12
CA PHE A 393 -2.80 -18.24 4.47
C PHE A 393 -3.89 -17.63 5.36
N LEU A 394 -3.72 -17.73 6.69
CA LEU A 394 -4.72 -17.24 7.63
C LEU A 394 -4.35 -15.85 8.13
N LYS A 395 -5.32 -14.94 8.11
CA LYS A 395 -5.16 -13.63 8.73
C LYS A 395 -4.88 -13.83 10.22
N LYS A 396 -3.82 -13.20 10.73
CA LYS A 396 -3.57 -13.15 12.17
C LYS A 396 -4.68 -12.33 12.81
N ILE A 397 -5.55 -13.00 13.55
CA ILE A 397 -6.67 -12.35 14.24
C ILE A 397 -6.08 -11.53 15.40
N ASP A 398 -6.45 -10.25 15.49
CA ASP A 398 -6.10 -9.46 16.66
C ASP A 398 -6.85 -10.00 17.88
N ARG A 399 -6.10 -10.58 18.81
CA ARG A 399 -6.64 -11.19 20.03
C ARG A 399 -7.41 -10.18 20.88
N LYS A 400 -7.11 -8.89 20.76
CA LYS A 400 -7.80 -7.80 21.46
C LYS A 400 -9.25 -7.62 20.99
N VAL A 401 -9.54 -7.96 19.74
CA VAL A 401 -10.90 -7.88 19.18
C VAL A 401 -11.76 -9.04 19.68
N VAL A 402 -11.16 -10.23 19.81
CA VAL A 402 -11.88 -11.45 20.20
C VAL A 402 -12.08 -11.54 21.72
N ASP A 403 -11.08 -11.17 22.51
CA ASP A 403 -11.18 -11.20 23.97
C ASP A 403 -10.77 -9.86 24.58
N LYS A 404 -11.77 -9.19 25.17
CA LYS A 404 -11.65 -7.89 25.84
C LYS A 404 -10.63 -7.92 26.98
N ARG A 405 -10.29 -9.10 27.51
CA ARG A 405 -9.22 -9.27 28.51
C ARG A 405 -7.82 -8.98 27.96
N TYR A 406 -7.59 -9.08 26.66
CA TYR A 406 -6.33 -8.65 26.05
C TYR A 406 -6.30 -7.14 25.75
N ALA A 407 -7.45 -6.46 25.85
CA ALA A 407 -7.57 -5.02 25.65
C ALA A 407 -7.38 -4.21 26.94
N VAL A 408 -7.43 -4.83 28.13
CA VAL A 408 -7.18 -4.12 29.40
C VAL A 408 -5.73 -3.64 29.47
N SER A 409 -5.56 -2.35 29.70
CA SER A 409 -4.24 -1.75 29.90
C SER A 409 -3.63 -2.21 31.23
N PHE A 410 -2.31 -2.19 31.34
CA PHE A 410 -1.62 -2.54 32.59
C PHE A 410 -2.07 -1.66 33.78
N ALA A 411 -2.40 -0.38 33.52
CA ALA A 411 -2.94 0.53 34.53
C ALA A 411 -4.33 0.11 35.02
N GLU A 412 -5.18 -0.35 34.10
CA GLU A 412 -6.53 -0.85 34.40
C GLU A 412 -6.48 -2.20 35.12
N PHE A 413 -5.60 -3.11 34.68
CA PHE A 413 -5.29 -4.35 35.37
C PHE A 413 -4.81 -4.12 36.81
N LYS A 414 -3.94 -3.13 37.03
CA LYS A 414 -3.46 -2.74 38.37
C LYS A 414 -4.57 -2.17 39.26
N LYS A 415 -5.56 -1.48 38.69
CA LYS A 415 -6.76 -1.03 39.42
C LYS A 415 -7.65 -2.21 39.79
N MET A 416 -7.89 -3.14 38.87
CA MET A 416 -8.67 -4.37 39.13
C MET A 416 -8.04 -5.22 40.25
N LYS A 417 -6.71 -5.33 40.29
CA LYS A 417 -5.96 -6.01 41.36
C LYS A 417 -6.03 -5.33 42.73
N LYS A 418 -6.35 -4.02 42.79
CA LYS A 418 -6.50 -3.26 44.04
C LYS A 418 -7.92 -3.25 44.58
N SER A 419 -8.90 -3.65 43.77
CA SER A 419 -10.32 -3.75 44.14
C SER A 419 -10.77 -5.17 44.49
N GLN A 420 -9.85 -6.14 44.47
CA GLN A 420 -9.98 -7.44 45.13
C GLN A 420 -9.21 -7.40 46.45
#